data_AF-A0AAD3NE75-F1
#
_entry.id   AF-A0AAD3NE75-F1
#
_cell.length_a   1.000
_cell.length_b   1.000
_cell.length_c   1.000
_cell.angle_alpha   90.00
_cell.angle_beta   90.00
_cell.angle_gamma   90.00
#
_symmetry.space_group_name_H-M   'P 1'
#
loop_
_entity.id
_entity.type
_entity.pdbx_description
1 polymer ?
#
loop_
_entity_poly.entity_id
_entity_poly.type
_entity_poly.pdbx_seq_one_letter_code
_entity_poly.pdbx_strand_id
1 'polypeptide(L)'
;MDPSYSASLYFGSCTRCSKAVYGAGRACRAMGHLYHDTCFTCSVCSEKLSGKPFYSVSGGIYCENDFLYSGVHPSPEVCNSCGYLIMDMILQAQGKSYHPSCFRCVICRQSLEGQPFTVDSDSRVYCVSDYHKIQAPCCAVCRTPILPTEGSTESIRVVSSNRNYHVECYSDFIRFISFRAIYHNITGETTLCQDSIPWSVALQDSSVLRCLIVDLGLLALFTTQHSLLAWSPVKQALQSVLGPLNRTAYCFTTALALQILMQYWQPVTGAPCLWSVRHAPWSIWFPLLCFTLHFICWAIICSILMIFDYPELLGLKQVYYECLGLGDPLSHKSPHAQRFLSHLRHPVCLELGVVLWLLPALSLDRLLLAGTLSTYLALAHSLDKQDLAYLCVQINRKMQLLAQPHRGIADATDRDGSNHKEK
;
A
#
# COMPACT_ATOMS: atom_id res chain seq x y z
N MET A 1 14.00 18.16 97.59
CA MET A 1 12.87 17.23 97.41
C MET A 1 13.23 16.33 96.25
N ASP A 2 13.07 15.04 96.45
CA ASP A 2 13.82 13.96 95.82
C ASP A 2 13.48 13.71 94.33
N PRO A 3 14.43 13.22 93.51
CA PRO A 3 14.17 12.76 92.14
C PRO A 3 13.61 11.33 92.10
N SER A 4 13.02 10.83 93.20
CA SER A 4 12.59 9.45 93.36
C SER A 4 11.07 9.30 93.29
N TYR A 5 10.42 9.78 92.23
CA TYR A 5 9.02 9.46 91.95
C TYR A 5 8.68 9.50 90.45
N SER A 6 9.33 8.64 89.66
CA SER A 6 8.80 8.21 88.36
C SER A 6 9.18 6.76 88.02
N ALA A 7 9.39 5.93 89.04
CA ALA A 7 9.53 4.50 88.85
C ALA A 7 8.12 3.87 88.76
N SER A 8 7.88 3.14 87.67
CA SER A 8 6.81 2.15 87.50
C SER A 8 5.39 2.59 87.10
N LEU A 9 5.24 3.50 86.12
CA LEU A 9 4.03 3.48 85.28
C LEU A 9 4.05 2.21 84.41
N TYR A 10 3.07 1.32 84.63
CA TYR A 10 2.84 0.12 83.82
C TYR A 10 2.15 0.53 82.50
N PHE A 11 2.82 0.28 81.37
CA PHE A 11 2.30 0.63 80.04
C PHE A 11 1.58 -0.53 79.35
N GLY A 12 1.75 -1.76 79.84
CA GLY A 12 1.17 -2.96 79.25
C GLY A 12 2.15 -4.13 79.25
N SER A 13 1.76 -5.23 78.59
CA SER A 13 2.58 -6.42 78.43
C SER A 13 3.20 -6.45 77.02
N CYS A 14 4.47 -6.84 76.93
CA CYS A 14 5.17 -6.97 75.66
C CYS A 14 4.64 -8.15 74.85
N THR A 15 4.25 -7.95 73.59
CA THR A 15 3.71 -9.03 72.73
C THR A 15 4.73 -10.14 72.44
N ARG A 16 6.04 -9.84 72.45
CA ARG A 16 7.10 -10.81 72.15
C ARG A 16 7.51 -11.67 73.34
N CYS A 17 7.65 -11.08 74.53
CA CYS A 17 8.16 -11.78 75.72
C CYS A 17 7.10 -11.96 76.83
N SER A 18 5.90 -11.42 76.62
CA SER A 18 4.74 -11.46 77.53
C SER A 18 4.98 -10.86 78.93
N LYS A 19 6.10 -10.14 79.13
CA LYS A 19 6.44 -9.47 80.40
C LYS A 19 5.96 -8.01 80.41
N ALA A 20 5.67 -7.50 81.61
CA ALA A 20 5.26 -6.12 81.82
C ALA A 20 6.34 -5.10 81.38
N VAL A 21 5.90 -4.01 80.73
CA VAL A 21 6.74 -2.89 80.29
C VAL A 21 6.56 -1.73 81.26
N TYR A 22 7.64 -1.29 81.90
CA TYR A 22 7.66 -0.18 82.86
C TYR A 22 8.50 0.98 82.34
N GLY A 23 7.95 2.20 82.38
CA GLY A 23 8.62 3.44 82.02
C GLY A 23 8.54 3.81 80.54
N ALA A 24 8.22 5.09 80.26
CA ALA A 24 7.95 5.60 78.91
C ALA A 24 9.15 5.50 77.94
N GLY A 25 10.38 5.60 78.44
CA GLY A 25 11.59 5.54 77.62
C GLY A 25 12.04 4.13 77.21
N ARG A 26 11.32 3.07 77.60
CA ARG A 26 11.66 1.66 77.29
C ARG A 26 10.55 0.91 76.56
N ALA A 27 9.48 1.62 76.19
CA ALA A 27 8.32 1.08 75.50
C ALA A 27 8.30 1.53 74.04
N CYS A 28 8.28 0.57 73.11
CA CYS A 28 8.09 0.82 71.69
C CYS A 28 6.69 0.34 71.28
N ARG A 29 5.89 1.21 70.67
CA ARG A 29 4.55 0.85 70.18
C ARG A 29 4.59 0.78 68.66
N ALA A 30 4.32 -0.38 68.10
CA ALA A 30 4.36 -0.64 66.67
C ALA A 30 3.16 -1.50 66.25
N MET A 31 2.45 -1.11 65.20
CA MET A 31 1.27 -1.82 64.66
C MET A 31 0.21 -2.15 65.74
N GLY A 32 -0.02 -1.24 66.69
CA GLY A 32 -0.97 -1.44 67.80
C GLY A 32 -0.47 -2.31 68.96
N HIS A 33 0.67 -2.98 68.80
CA HIS A 33 1.29 -3.84 69.81
C HIS A 33 2.38 -3.12 70.60
N LEU A 34 2.57 -3.52 71.86
CA LEU A 34 3.59 -2.97 72.75
C LEU A 34 4.78 -3.92 72.82
N TYR A 35 5.99 -3.38 72.70
CA TYR A 35 7.24 -4.11 72.82
C TYR A 35 8.18 -3.38 73.77
N HIS A 36 9.08 -4.11 74.45
CA HIS A 36 10.28 -3.47 75.00
C HIS A 36 11.14 -2.97 73.85
N ASP A 37 11.84 -1.85 74.04
CA ASP A 37 12.83 -1.33 73.07
C ASP A 37 13.87 -2.40 72.66
N THR A 38 14.23 -3.30 73.58
CA THR A 38 15.14 -4.43 73.32
C THR A 38 14.48 -5.62 72.63
N CYS A 39 13.15 -5.73 72.67
CA CYS A 39 12.39 -6.83 72.08
C CYS A 39 11.89 -6.51 70.66
N PHE A 40 11.93 -5.24 70.25
CA PHE A 40 11.57 -4.80 68.90
C PHE A 40 12.76 -4.96 67.93
N THR A 41 13.06 -6.21 67.61
CA THR A 41 14.17 -6.60 66.73
C THR A 41 13.73 -7.46 65.56
N CYS A 42 14.47 -7.40 64.46
CA CYS A 42 14.26 -8.23 63.28
C CYS A 42 14.29 -9.73 63.63
N SER A 43 13.42 -10.52 63.00
CA SER A 43 13.34 -11.96 63.23
C SER A 43 14.52 -12.74 62.63
N VAL A 44 15.25 -12.16 61.67
CA VAL A 44 16.38 -12.78 60.97
C VAL A 44 17.71 -12.27 61.54
N CYS A 45 18.03 -10.98 61.37
CA CYS A 45 19.31 -10.42 61.87
C CYS A 45 19.30 -10.00 63.35
N SER A 46 18.15 -10.00 64.04
CA SER A 46 18.02 -9.50 65.42
C SER A 46 18.41 -8.03 65.64
N GLU A 47 18.52 -7.22 64.57
CA GLU A 47 18.80 -5.80 64.68
C GLU A 47 17.61 -5.03 65.28
N LYS A 48 17.88 -4.01 66.09
CA LYS A 48 16.85 -3.12 66.66
C LYS A 48 16.19 -2.28 65.57
N LEU A 49 14.86 -2.33 65.53
CA LEU A 49 14.04 -1.63 64.54
C LEU A 49 13.46 -0.31 65.07
N SER A 50 13.82 0.09 66.30
CA SER A 50 13.38 1.33 66.94
C SER A 50 13.78 2.55 66.10
N GLY A 51 12.82 3.21 65.46
CA GLY A 51 13.04 4.39 64.62
C GLY A 51 13.51 4.11 63.18
N LYS A 52 13.55 2.84 62.75
CA LYS A 52 13.87 2.44 61.37
C LYS A 52 12.61 1.92 60.65
N PRO A 53 12.54 1.99 59.31
CA PRO A 53 11.47 1.32 58.57
C PRO A 53 11.51 -0.19 58.82
N PHE A 54 10.35 -0.80 58.99
CA PHE A 54 10.19 -2.23 59.25
C PHE A 54 8.98 -2.78 58.51
N TYR A 55 9.02 -4.08 58.21
CA TYR A 55 7.98 -4.78 57.46
C TYR A 55 7.47 -5.98 58.27
N SER A 56 6.16 -6.24 58.19
CA SER A 56 5.50 -7.34 58.92
C SER A 56 4.84 -8.30 57.93
N VAL A 57 5.31 -9.54 57.87
CA VAL A 57 4.75 -10.62 57.04
C VAL A 57 4.53 -11.85 57.91
N SER A 58 3.36 -12.48 57.78
CA SER A 58 2.97 -13.72 58.49
C SER A 58 3.18 -13.71 60.03
N GLY A 59 3.11 -12.53 60.65
CA GLY A 59 3.28 -12.35 62.10
C GLY A 59 4.74 -12.15 62.57
N GLY A 60 5.72 -12.20 61.66
CA GLY A 60 7.12 -11.85 61.92
C GLY A 60 7.44 -10.41 61.50
N ILE A 61 8.38 -9.77 62.20
CA ILE A 61 8.85 -8.40 61.91
C ILE A 61 10.27 -8.48 61.33
N TYR A 62 10.50 -7.79 60.21
CA TYR A 62 11.73 -7.81 59.42
C TYR A 62 12.29 -6.39 59.20
N CYS A 63 13.62 -6.26 59.11
CA CYS A 63 14.25 -5.01 58.66
C CYS A 63 14.13 -4.89 57.14
N GLU A 64 14.29 -3.69 56.58
CA GLU A 64 14.25 -3.46 55.14
C GLU A 64 15.21 -4.37 54.36
N ASN A 65 16.44 -4.55 54.85
CA ASN A 65 17.41 -5.43 54.21
C ASN A 65 16.97 -6.90 54.25
N ASP A 66 16.61 -7.44 55.41
CA ASP A 66 16.22 -8.85 55.50
C ASP A 66 14.89 -9.14 54.81
N PHE A 67 14.00 -8.15 54.76
CA PHE A 67 12.77 -8.22 54.00
C PHE A 67 13.06 -8.37 52.50
N LEU A 68 13.93 -7.52 51.94
CA LEU A 68 14.30 -7.53 50.52
C LEU A 68 15.20 -8.72 50.12
N TYR A 69 16.15 -9.12 50.97
CA TYR A 69 17.22 -10.07 50.60
C TYR A 69 17.03 -11.50 51.14
N SER A 70 16.20 -11.73 52.16
CA SER A 70 16.06 -13.08 52.77
C SER A 70 14.95 -13.94 52.15
N GLY A 71 14.36 -13.51 51.02
CA GLY A 71 13.36 -14.30 50.29
C GLY A 71 12.01 -14.41 50.98
N VAL A 72 11.66 -13.45 51.85
CA VAL A 72 10.38 -13.41 52.60
C VAL A 72 9.23 -12.85 51.75
N HIS A 73 9.53 -12.29 50.56
CA HIS A 73 8.54 -11.83 49.58
C HIS A 73 7.98 -12.97 48.71
N PRO A 74 6.71 -12.90 48.28
CA PRO A 74 6.21 -13.73 47.19
C PRO A 74 6.90 -13.32 45.87
N SER A 75 7.79 -14.20 45.39
CA SER A 75 8.40 -14.28 44.04
C SER A 75 8.91 -12.97 43.40
N PRO A 76 10.23 -12.71 43.38
CA PRO A 76 10.78 -11.61 42.58
C PRO A 76 10.64 -11.91 41.08
N GLU A 77 10.08 -10.97 40.32
CA GLU A 77 9.93 -11.09 38.87
C GLU A 77 11.31 -11.02 38.19
N VAL A 78 11.61 -11.99 37.33
CA VAL A 78 12.85 -12.05 36.56
C VAL A 78 12.67 -11.42 35.18
N CYS A 79 13.68 -10.69 34.72
CA CYS A 79 13.67 -10.12 33.37
C CYS A 79 13.80 -11.22 32.32
N ASN A 80 12.84 -11.33 31.41
CA ASN A 80 12.86 -12.36 30.34
C ASN A 80 13.99 -12.14 29.32
N SER A 81 14.56 -10.94 29.22
CA SER A 81 15.64 -10.62 28.28
C SER A 81 17.03 -10.97 28.83
N CYS A 82 17.30 -10.69 30.10
CA CYS A 82 18.63 -10.90 30.70
C CYS A 82 18.69 -11.97 31.80
N GLY A 83 17.55 -12.47 32.28
CA GLY A 83 17.47 -13.51 33.31
C GLY A 83 17.71 -13.04 34.75
N TYR A 84 18.01 -11.75 34.96
CA TYR A 84 18.26 -11.19 36.29
C TYR A 84 16.99 -10.63 36.95
N LEU A 85 16.99 -10.59 38.27
CA LEU A 85 15.92 -10.07 39.12
C LEU A 85 15.68 -8.58 38.87
N ILE A 86 14.43 -8.17 38.68
CA ILE A 86 14.06 -6.76 38.53
C ILE A 86 13.80 -6.19 39.93
N MET A 87 14.71 -5.36 40.42
CA MET A 87 14.59 -4.71 41.73
C MET A 87 13.78 -3.38 41.66
N ASP A 88 13.66 -2.78 40.47
CA ASP A 88 13.08 -1.45 40.24
C ASP A 88 11.85 -1.50 39.30
N MET A 89 11.62 -0.42 38.51
CA MET A 89 10.49 -0.24 37.60
C MET A 89 10.34 -1.39 36.59
N ILE A 90 9.14 -1.97 36.54
CA ILE A 90 8.81 -3.12 35.69
C ILE A 90 8.13 -2.64 34.42
N LEU A 91 8.69 -2.97 33.25
CA LEU A 91 7.97 -2.89 31.98
C LEU A 91 7.38 -4.26 31.65
N GLN A 92 6.05 -4.32 31.52
CA GLN A 92 5.33 -5.57 31.27
C GLN A 92 4.80 -5.60 29.84
N ALA A 93 5.14 -6.66 29.09
CA ALA A 93 4.67 -6.90 27.73
C ALA A 93 4.23 -8.36 27.58
N GLN A 94 2.96 -8.59 27.21
CA GLN A 94 2.33 -9.92 27.10
C GLN A 94 2.58 -10.82 28.33
N GLY A 95 2.48 -10.26 29.53
CA GLY A 95 2.65 -11.01 30.79
C GLY A 95 4.10 -11.32 31.18
N LYS A 96 5.09 -10.83 30.44
CA LYS A 96 6.53 -10.95 30.77
C LYS A 96 7.11 -9.62 31.19
N SER A 97 8.03 -9.66 32.15
CA SER A 97 8.66 -8.49 32.74
C SER A 97 10.06 -8.25 32.17
N TYR A 98 10.39 -6.98 31.92
CA TYR A 98 11.65 -6.53 31.33
C TYR A 98 12.19 -5.33 32.08
N HIS A 99 13.52 -5.22 32.18
CA HIS A 99 14.15 -3.95 32.60
C HIS A 99 13.89 -2.86 31.55
N PRO A 100 13.76 -1.58 31.96
CA PRO A 100 13.69 -0.44 31.04
C PRO A 100 14.85 -0.41 30.03
N SER A 101 16.06 -0.76 30.47
CA SER A 101 17.26 -0.85 29.63
C SER A 101 17.26 -2.05 28.66
N CYS A 102 16.54 -3.12 29.00
CA CYS A 102 16.47 -4.36 28.21
C CYS A 102 15.30 -4.38 27.22
N PHE A 103 14.37 -3.42 27.33
CA PHE A 103 13.21 -3.29 26.46
C PHE A 103 13.59 -2.57 25.15
N ARG A 104 14.32 -3.28 24.29
CA ARG A 104 14.89 -2.77 23.05
C ARG A 104 14.54 -3.66 21.87
N CYS A 105 14.42 -3.07 20.67
CA CYS A 105 14.22 -3.83 19.44
C CYS A 105 15.40 -4.78 19.19
N VAL A 106 15.13 -6.05 18.86
CA VAL A 106 16.19 -7.04 18.54
C VAL A 106 17.03 -6.62 17.33
N ILE A 107 16.46 -5.86 16.39
CA ILE A 107 17.11 -5.45 15.14
C ILE A 107 17.87 -4.13 15.33
N CYS A 108 17.17 -3.02 15.57
CA CYS A 108 17.79 -1.70 15.67
C CYS A 108 18.37 -1.36 17.05
N ARG A 109 18.11 -2.17 18.09
CA ARG A 109 18.55 -1.97 19.49
C ARG A 109 18.06 -0.67 20.15
N GLN A 110 17.13 0.05 19.53
CA GLN A 110 16.55 1.27 20.10
C GLN A 110 15.64 0.93 21.28
N SER A 111 15.63 1.79 22.30
CA SER A 111 14.68 1.71 23.42
C SER A 111 13.27 1.92 22.92
N LEU A 112 12.35 1.03 23.32
CA LEU A 112 10.94 1.08 22.95
C LEU A 112 10.06 1.66 24.06
N GLU A 113 10.67 2.31 25.04
CA GLU A 113 9.97 3.03 26.10
C GLU A 113 9.10 4.15 25.50
N GLY A 114 7.79 4.06 25.69
CA GLY A 114 6.81 5.02 25.15
C GLY A 114 6.58 4.93 23.64
N GLN A 115 7.19 3.97 22.93
CA GLN A 115 6.99 3.76 21.50
C GLN A 115 6.13 2.51 21.23
N PRO A 116 5.33 2.50 20.14
CA PRO A 116 4.58 1.31 19.77
C PRO A 116 5.54 0.17 19.39
N PHE A 117 5.28 -1.03 19.89
CA PHE A 117 6.11 -2.21 19.70
C PHE A 117 5.27 -3.45 19.39
N THR A 118 5.92 -4.49 18.88
CA THR A 118 5.32 -5.78 18.57
C THR A 118 6.16 -6.90 19.18
N VAL A 119 5.49 -7.99 19.57
CA VAL A 119 6.15 -9.16 20.16
C VAL A 119 5.76 -10.37 19.33
N ASP A 120 6.75 -11.10 18.83
CA ASP A 120 6.55 -12.34 18.07
C ASP A 120 6.26 -13.53 19.01
N SER A 121 5.80 -14.63 18.44
CA SER A 121 5.54 -15.93 19.09
C SER A 121 6.69 -16.43 20.00
N ASP A 122 7.94 -16.13 19.66
CA ASP A 122 9.12 -16.44 20.47
C ASP A 122 9.40 -15.44 21.60
N SER A 123 8.47 -14.53 21.92
CA SER A 123 8.63 -13.46 22.91
C SER A 123 9.77 -12.48 22.62
N ARG A 124 10.12 -12.32 21.34
CA ARG A 124 11.11 -11.33 20.88
C ARG A 124 10.42 -10.00 20.60
N VAL A 125 10.97 -8.92 21.13
CA VAL A 125 10.40 -7.57 21.00
C VAL A 125 11.01 -6.85 19.80
N TYR A 126 10.16 -6.35 18.91
CA TYR A 126 10.54 -5.60 17.71
C TYR A 126 9.87 -4.22 17.71
N CYS A 127 10.55 -3.22 17.15
CA CYS A 127 9.86 -1.98 16.78
C CYS A 127 8.88 -2.28 15.64
N VAL A 128 7.78 -1.54 15.57
CA VAL A 128 6.77 -1.70 14.50
C VAL A 128 7.43 -1.62 13.11
N SER A 129 8.36 -0.68 12.93
CA SER A 129 9.07 -0.45 11.67
C SER A 129 9.91 -1.64 11.22
N ASP A 130 10.62 -2.32 12.12
CA ASP A 130 11.47 -3.45 11.77
C ASP A 130 10.70 -4.77 11.73
N TYR A 131 9.67 -4.92 12.56
CA TYR A 131 8.75 -6.06 12.50
C TYR A 131 8.04 -6.14 11.13
N HIS A 132 7.55 -5.01 10.62
CA HIS A 132 6.96 -4.97 9.29
C HIS A 132 7.98 -5.26 8.18
N LYS A 133 9.26 -4.89 8.31
CA LYS A 133 10.28 -5.19 7.29
C LYS A 133 10.58 -6.69 7.16
N ILE A 134 10.55 -7.44 8.26
CA ILE A 134 10.87 -8.88 8.26
C ILE A 134 9.69 -9.77 7.85
N GLN A 135 8.45 -9.35 8.14
CA GLN A 135 7.25 -10.14 7.82
C GLN A 135 6.43 -9.60 6.64
N ALA A 136 6.72 -8.41 6.12
CA ALA A 136 5.98 -7.88 4.98
C ALA A 136 6.17 -8.79 3.75
N PRO A 137 5.07 -9.21 3.10
CA PRO A 137 5.16 -9.90 1.83
C PRO A 137 5.87 -9.00 0.81
N CYS A 138 6.89 -9.53 0.14
CA CYS A 138 7.58 -8.80 -0.92
C CYS A 138 6.75 -8.80 -2.20
N CYS A 139 6.80 -7.67 -2.92
CA CYS A 139 6.21 -7.59 -4.25
C CYS A 139 6.99 -8.46 -5.23
N ALA A 140 6.31 -9.32 -5.99
CA ALA A 140 6.94 -10.22 -6.97
C ALA A 140 7.63 -9.47 -8.14
N VAL A 141 7.28 -8.20 -8.37
CA VAL A 141 7.83 -7.36 -9.44
C VAL A 141 9.03 -6.56 -8.94
N CYS A 142 8.82 -5.66 -7.97
CA CYS A 142 9.87 -4.75 -7.50
C CYS A 142 10.72 -5.31 -6.35
N ARG A 143 10.36 -6.46 -5.78
CA ARG A 143 11.07 -7.15 -4.68
C ARG A 143 11.21 -6.34 -3.39
N THR A 144 10.55 -5.19 -3.27
CA THR A 144 10.49 -4.43 -2.02
C THR A 144 9.35 -4.93 -1.13
N PRO A 145 9.49 -4.81 0.20
CA PRO A 145 8.44 -5.18 1.15
C PRO A 145 7.22 -4.26 1.00
N ILE A 146 6.02 -4.85 0.98
CA ILE A 146 4.76 -4.09 0.91
C ILE A 146 4.40 -3.62 2.32
N LEU A 147 4.72 -2.37 2.62
CA LEU A 147 4.47 -1.76 3.94
C LEU A 147 3.07 -1.13 4.01
N PRO A 148 2.43 -1.10 5.19
CA PRO A 148 1.20 -0.34 5.39
C PRO A 148 1.46 1.17 5.34
N THR A 149 0.47 1.93 4.87
CA THR A 149 0.50 3.39 4.81
C THR A 149 0.52 3.98 6.22
N GLU A 150 1.17 5.14 6.43
CA GLU A 150 1.27 5.77 7.75
C GLU A 150 -0.11 5.92 8.43
N GLY A 151 -0.34 5.13 9.48
CA GLY A 151 -1.59 5.13 10.26
C GLY A 151 -2.50 3.91 10.09
N SER A 152 -2.23 2.99 9.14
CA SER A 152 -2.94 1.69 9.05
C SER A 152 -2.07 0.54 9.56
N THR A 153 -2.68 -0.47 10.19
CA THR A 153 -2.02 -1.74 10.54
C THR A 153 -2.03 -2.74 9.39
N GLU A 154 -2.87 -2.50 8.38
CA GLU A 154 -3.06 -3.37 7.22
C GLU A 154 -2.40 -2.78 5.97
N SER A 155 -1.66 -3.62 5.25
CA SER A 155 -1.03 -3.28 3.97
C SER A 155 -1.94 -3.69 2.80
N ILE A 156 -2.33 -2.72 1.97
CA ILE A 156 -3.12 -2.98 0.76
C ILE A 156 -2.22 -3.63 -0.30
N ARG A 157 -2.58 -4.83 -0.77
CA ARG A 157 -1.82 -5.59 -1.77
C ARG A 157 -2.76 -6.34 -2.70
N VAL A 158 -2.31 -6.57 -3.93
CA VAL A 158 -3.00 -7.45 -4.87
C VAL A 158 -2.38 -8.84 -4.77
N VAL A 159 -3.24 -9.86 -4.58
CA VAL A 159 -2.82 -11.26 -4.53
C VAL A 159 -3.25 -11.94 -5.83
N SER A 160 -2.29 -12.49 -6.57
CA SER A 160 -2.55 -13.27 -7.78
C SER A 160 -1.59 -14.45 -7.88
N SER A 161 -2.10 -15.64 -8.22
CA SER A 161 -1.29 -16.86 -8.39
C SER A 161 -0.32 -17.15 -7.23
N ASN A 162 -0.79 -17.01 -5.99
CA ASN A 162 0.02 -17.16 -4.76
C ASN A 162 1.23 -16.21 -4.64
N ARG A 163 1.17 -15.06 -5.32
CA ARG A 163 2.18 -13.99 -5.24
C ARG A 163 1.52 -12.68 -4.83
N ASN A 164 2.30 -11.83 -4.14
CA ASN A 164 1.86 -10.53 -3.68
C ASN A 164 2.45 -9.43 -4.58
N TYR A 165 1.65 -8.42 -4.86
CA TYR A 165 2.01 -7.28 -5.71
C TYR A 165 1.57 -5.99 -5.02
N HIS A 166 2.36 -4.92 -5.13
CA HIS A 166 1.82 -3.59 -4.92
C HIS A 166 0.65 -3.38 -5.89
N VAL A 167 -0.40 -2.66 -5.49
CA VAL A 167 -1.53 -2.32 -6.37
C VAL A 167 -1.04 -1.68 -7.67
N GLU A 168 -0.01 -0.84 -7.55
CA GLU A 168 0.67 -0.18 -8.67
C GLU A 168 1.54 -1.13 -9.50
N CYS A 169 2.11 -2.18 -8.90
CA CYS A 169 2.93 -3.17 -9.61
C CYS A 169 2.09 -4.25 -10.31
N TYR A 170 0.82 -4.42 -9.95
CA TYR A 170 -0.08 -5.37 -10.63
C TYR A 170 -0.54 -4.84 -12.00
N SER A 171 -0.71 -3.52 -12.14
CA SER A 171 -1.11 -2.87 -13.39
C SER A 171 0.11 -2.35 -14.16
N ASP A 172 1.02 -3.26 -14.54
CA ASP A 172 2.32 -2.93 -15.15
C ASP A 172 2.23 -1.96 -16.33
N PHE A 173 1.22 -2.09 -17.19
CA PHE A 173 1.01 -1.20 -18.33
C PHE A 173 0.61 0.22 -17.92
N ILE A 174 -0.34 0.35 -16.97
CA ILE A 174 -0.80 1.65 -16.49
C ILE A 174 0.31 2.34 -15.69
N ARG A 175 1.07 1.58 -14.88
CA ARG A 175 2.26 2.07 -14.20
C ARG A 175 3.33 2.52 -15.19
N PHE A 176 3.58 1.73 -16.22
CA PHE A 176 4.61 2.00 -17.22
C PHE A 176 4.32 3.27 -17.99
N ILE A 177 3.10 3.47 -18.48
CA ILE A 177 2.76 4.64 -19.31
C ILE A 177 2.42 5.87 -18.44
N SER A 178 1.64 5.71 -17.36
CA SER A 178 1.07 6.82 -16.61
C SER A 178 1.76 7.08 -15.27
N PHE A 179 1.66 6.12 -14.33
CA PHE A 179 1.93 6.43 -12.93
C PHE A 179 3.41 6.57 -12.57
N ARG A 180 4.33 5.90 -13.28
CA ARG A 180 5.77 6.00 -12.98
C ARG A 180 6.30 7.44 -13.04
N ALA A 181 5.89 8.20 -14.06
CA ALA A 181 6.36 9.58 -14.25
C ALA A 181 5.71 10.57 -13.26
N ILE A 182 4.47 10.32 -12.87
CA ILE A 182 3.73 11.16 -11.92
C ILE A 182 4.22 10.90 -10.48
N TYR A 183 4.37 9.63 -10.11
CA TYR A 183 4.77 9.22 -8.77
C TYR A 183 6.18 9.68 -8.42
N HIS A 184 7.15 9.55 -9.33
CA HIS A 184 8.52 10.06 -9.13
C HIS A 184 8.59 11.58 -8.90
N ASN A 185 7.64 12.35 -9.45
CA ASN A 185 7.61 13.80 -9.21
C ASN A 185 7.01 14.12 -7.82
N ILE A 186 6.07 13.31 -7.35
CA ILE A 186 5.42 13.49 -6.04
C ILE A 186 6.31 13.02 -4.88
N THR A 187 7.04 11.91 -5.02
CA THR A 187 7.87 11.36 -3.93
C THR A 187 9.23 12.02 -3.76
N GLY A 188 9.65 12.86 -4.70
CA GLY A 188 10.94 13.56 -4.64
C GLY A 188 12.18 12.65 -4.75
N GLU A 189 12.00 11.33 -4.88
CA GLU A 189 13.09 10.38 -5.04
C GLU A 189 13.55 10.34 -6.50
N THR A 190 14.76 10.87 -6.69
CA THR A 190 15.62 10.85 -7.88
C THR A 190 15.26 11.80 -9.03
N THR A 191 16.21 12.68 -9.38
CA THR A 191 16.19 13.52 -10.57
C THR A 191 16.19 12.63 -11.82
N LEU A 192 15.02 12.45 -12.45
CA LEU A 192 14.89 11.69 -13.71
C LEU A 192 15.73 12.27 -14.88
N CYS A 193 16.15 13.53 -14.78
CA CYS A 193 16.91 14.24 -15.81
C CYS A 193 17.93 15.20 -15.16
N GLN A 194 19.07 15.41 -15.81
CA GLN A 194 20.03 16.46 -15.47
C GLN A 194 19.79 17.67 -16.39
N ASP A 195 19.19 18.73 -15.84
CA ASP A 195 18.83 19.94 -16.61
C ASP A 195 20.05 20.81 -17.00
N SER A 196 21.26 20.48 -16.52
CA SER A 196 22.48 21.27 -16.70
C SER A 196 23.32 20.90 -17.92
N ILE A 197 23.00 19.81 -18.64
CA ILE A 197 23.81 19.32 -19.75
C ILE A 197 23.17 19.73 -21.09
N PRO A 198 23.92 20.34 -22.03
CA PRO A 198 23.40 20.65 -23.36
C PRO A 198 23.11 19.36 -24.15
N TRP A 199 22.01 19.37 -24.92
CA TRP A 199 21.54 18.23 -25.72
C TRP A 199 22.62 17.61 -26.62
N SER A 200 23.51 18.42 -27.20
CA SER A 200 24.59 17.95 -28.07
C SER A 200 25.58 17.04 -27.36
N VAL A 201 25.86 17.30 -26.07
CA VAL A 201 26.77 16.48 -25.26
C VAL A 201 26.04 15.24 -24.76
N ALA A 202 24.78 15.38 -24.33
CA ALA A 202 23.97 14.25 -23.88
C ALA A 202 23.76 13.20 -24.99
N LEU A 203 23.57 13.63 -26.23
CA LEU A 203 23.38 12.72 -27.38
C LEU A 203 24.68 12.06 -27.87
N GLN A 204 25.85 12.56 -27.45
CA GLN A 204 27.14 11.95 -27.74
C GLN A 204 27.55 10.92 -26.67
N ASP A 205 26.86 10.87 -25.54
CA ASP A 205 27.14 9.89 -24.50
C ASP A 205 26.74 8.48 -24.97
N SER A 206 27.72 7.56 -24.92
CA SER A 206 27.55 6.15 -25.20
C SER A 206 26.47 5.48 -24.34
N SER A 207 26.27 5.94 -23.11
CA SER A 207 25.26 5.39 -22.20
C SER A 207 23.84 5.72 -22.67
N VAL A 208 23.60 6.99 -23.01
CA VAL A 208 22.33 7.50 -23.53
C VAL A 208 22.01 6.85 -24.88
N LEU A 209 22.98 6.81 -25.79
CA LEU A 209 22.79 6.20 -27.11
C LEU A 209 22.44 4.71 -27.02
N ARG A 210 23.09 3.97 -26.10
CA ARG A 210 22.78 2.56 -25.88
C ARG A 210 21.33 2.36 -25.42
N CYS A 211 20.85 3.13 -24.45
CA CYS A 211 19.47 3.05 -23.98
C CYS A 211 18.49 3.35 -25.13
N LEU A 212 18.75 4.40 -25.92
CA LEU A 212 17.91 4.76 -27.06
C LEU A 212 17.86 3.68 -28.15
N ILE A 213 18.99 3.04 -28.45
CA ILE A 213 19.04 1.94 -29.43
C ILE A 213 18.23 0.73 -28.93
N VAL A 214 18.35 0.38 -27.64
CA VAL A 214 17.58 -0.72 -27.05
C VAL A 214 16.09 -0.40 -27.10
N ASP A 215 15.68 0.79 -26.66
CA ASP A 215 14.28 1.21 -26.65
C ASP A 215 13.69 1.30 -28.07
N LEU A 216 14.44 1.84 -29.04
CA LEU A 216 14.07 1.82 -30.46
C LEU A 216 13.91 0.39 -30.98
N GLY A 217 14.81 -0.51 -30.60
CA GLY A 217 14.73 -1.93 -30.96
C GLY A 217 13.48 -2.61 -30.39
N LEU A 218 13.13 -2.31 -29.13
CA LEU A 218 11.91 -2.83 -28.50
C LEU A 218 10.64 -2.27 -29.15
N LEU A 219 10.62 -0.98 -29.50
CA LEU A 219 9.52 -0.35 -30.23
C LEU A 219 9.37 -0.93 -31.64
N ALA A 220 10.49 -1.12 -32.34
CA ALA A 220 10.52 -1.75 -33.66
C ALA A 220 10.01 -3.19 -33.58
N LEU A 221 10.41 -3.96 -32.56
CA LEU A 221 9.93 -5.32 -32.34
C LEU A 221 8.40 -5.34 -32.18
N PHE A 222 7.85 -4.49 -31.30
CA PHE A 222 6.41 -4.40 -31.07
C PHE A 222 5.64 -3.96 -32.33
N THR A 223 6.05 -2.86 -32.95
CA THR A 223 5.37 -2.31 -34.15
C THR A 223 5.45 -3.25 -35.35
N THR A 224 6.60 -3.91 -35.55
CA THR A 224 6.79 -4.89 -36.62
C THR A 224 5.95 -6.14 -36.35
N GLN A 225 5.99 -6.70 -35.15
CA GLN A 225 5.17 -7.87 -34.79
C GLN A 225 3.67 -7.58 -34.99
N HIS A 226 3.18 -6.46 -34.47
CA HIS A 226 1.76 -6.09 -34.56
C HIS A 226 1.34 -5.87 -36.02
N SER A 227 2.15 -5.17 -36.81
CA SER A 227 1.85 -4.88 -38.21
C SER A 227 1.99 -6.11 -39.11
N LEU A 228 3.00 -6.95 -38.87
CA LEU A 228 3.25 -8.17 -39.65
C LEU A 228 2.10 -9.16 -39.52
N LEU A 229 1.59 -9.40 -38.31
CA LEU A 229 0.45 -10.29 -38.11
C LEU A 229 -0.87 -9.71 -38.63
N ALA A 230 -0.96 -8.39 -38.75
CA ALA A 230 -2.10 -7.72 -39.37
C ALA A 230 -2.01 -7.69 -40.91
N TRP A 231 -0.84 -7.99 -41.50
CA TRP A 231 -0.63 -7.97 -42.94
C TRP A 231 -1.39 -9.11 -43.63
N SER A 232 -2.13 -8.80 -44.69
CA SER A 232 -3.07 -9.73 -45.33
C SER A 232 -2.49 -11.10 -45.70
N PRO A 233 -1.28 -11.22 -46.29
CA PRO A 233 -0.71 -12.53 -46.64
C PRO A 233 -0.41 -13.38 -45.41
N VAL A 234 0.19 -12.78 -44.38
CA VAL A 234 0.54 -13.46 -43.12
C VAL A 234 -0.73 -13.84 -42.37
N LYS A 235 -1.70 -12.93 -42.30
CA LYS A 235 -3.00 -13.16 -41.67
C LYS A 235 -3.72 -14.35 -42.30
N GLN A 236 -3.74 -14.45 -43.63
CA GLN A 236 -4.37 -15.56 -44.35
C GLN A 236 -3.65 -16.88 -44.10
N ALA A 237 -2.31 -16.88 -44.13
CA ALA A 237 -1.50 -18.06 -43.81
C ALA A 237 -1.68 -18.53 -42.36
N LEU A 238 -1.77 -17.60 -41.41
CA LEU A 238 -1.97 -17.95 -40.00
C LEU A 238 -3.41 -18.42 -39.75
N GLN A 239 -4.38 -17.85 -40.46
CA GLN A 239 -5.77 -18.28 -40.41
C GLN A 239 -5.98 -19.67 -41.00
N SER A 240 -5.22 -20.09 -42.01
CA SER A 240 -5.32 -21.46 -42.54
C SER A 240 -4.82 -22.53 -41.56
N VAL A 241 -3.89 -22.16 -40.66
CA VAL A 241 -3.34 -23.07 -39.64
C VAL A 241 -4.14 -23.04 -38.34
N LEU A 242 -4.46 -21.84 -37.84
CA LEU A 242 -5.09 -21.64 -36.53
C LEU A 242 -6.62 -21.50 -36.57
N GLY A 243 -7.19 -21.27 -37.75
CA GLY A 243 -8.63 -21.10 -37.92
C GLY A 243 -9.21 -20.02 -36.98
N PRO A 244 -10.22 -20.36 -36.14
CA PRO A 244 -10.85 -19.41 -35.20
C PRO A 244 -9.89 -18.82 -34.16
N LEU A 245 -8.79 -19.52 -33.84
CA LEU A 245 -7.82 -19.08 -32.83
C LEU A 245 -6.90 -17.97 -33.33
N ASN A 246 -6.91 -17.65 -34.62
CA ASN A 246 -6.02 -16.65 -35.23
C ASN A 246 -6.07 -15.31 -34.49
N ARG A 247 -7.27 -14.84 -34.13
CA ARG A 247 -7.45 -13.56 -33.42
C ARG A 247 -6.92 -13.61 -31.98
N THR A 248 -7.16 -14.71 -31.27
CA THR A 248 -6.64 -14.89 -29.91
C THR A 248 -5.12 -15.01 -29.91
N ALA A 249 -4.53 -15.73 -30.87
CA ALA A 249 -3.09 -15.82 -31.04
C ALA A 249 -2.46 -14.46 -31.37
N TYR A 250 -3.10 -13.67 -32.24
CA TYR A 250 -2.70 -12.28 -32.52
C TYR A 250 -2.67 -11.42 -31.25
N CYS A 251 -3.76 -11.42 -30.49
CA CYS A 251 -3.87 -10.63 -29.26
C CYS A 251 -2.85 -11.08 -28.20
N PHE A 252 -2.69 -12.39 -28.03
CA PHE A 252 -1.74 -12.96 -27.07
C PHE A 252 -0.29 -12.62 -27.41
N THR A 253 0.13 -12.82 -28.66
CA THR A 253 1.50 -12.52 -29.10
C THR A 253 1.80 -11.02 -29.06
N THR A 254 0.81 -10.17 -29.37
CA THR A 254 0.93 -8.71 -29.23
C THR A 254 1.07 -8.30 -27.77
N ALA A 255 0.27 -8.88 -26.87
CA ALA A 255 0.37 -8.62 -25.43
C ALA A 255 1.75 -9.06 -24.87
N LEU A 256 2.27 -10.20 -25.35
CA LEU A 256 3.60 -10.68 -24.99
C LEU A 256 4.70 -9.73 -25.48
N ALA A 257 4.62 -9.27 -26.74
CA ALA A 257 5.57 -8.29 -27.28
C ALA A 257 5.57 -6.99 -26.49
N LEU A 258 4.38 -6.52 -26.10
CA LEU A 258 4.22 -5.35 -25.23
C LEU A 258 4.81 -5.57 -23.83
N GLN A 259 4.62 -6.76 -23.24
CA GLN A 259 5.23 -7.12 -21.96
C GLN A 259 6.75 -7.12 -22.02
N ILE A 260 7.33 -7.67 -23.09
CA ILE A 260 8.78 -7.65 -23.34
C ILE A 260 9.28 -6.21 -23.45
N LEU A 261 8.58 -5.36 -24.21
CA LEU A 261 8.90 -3.94 -24.33
C LEU A 261 8.94 -3.26 -22.95
N MET A 262 7.90 -3.45 -22.13
CA MET A 262 7.83 -2.83 -20.80
C MET A 262 8.90 -3.36 -19.83
N GLN A 263 9.24 -4.65 -19.91
CA GLN A 263 10.19 -5.28 -19.00
C GLN A 263 11.64 -4.89 -19.29
N TYR A 264 12.00 -4.73 -20.56
CA TYR A 264 13.36 -4.41 -20.99
C TYR A 264 13.59 -2.92 -21.29
N TRP A 265 12.57 -2.07 -21.09
CA TRP A 265 12.66 -0.63 -21.30
C TRP A 265 13.73 0.03 -20.42
N GLN A 266 14.60 0.84 -21.02
CA GLN A 266 15.72 1.47 -20.33
C GLN A 266 15.50 2.97 -20.15
N PRO A 267 15.12 3.44 -18.94
CA PRO A 267 14.90 4.87 -18.72
C PRO A 267 16.20 5.66 -18.93
N VAL A 268 16.13 6.74 -19.72
CA VAL A 268 17.27 7.60 -20.02
C VAL A 268 17.38 8.67 -18.95
N THR A 269 18.28 8.48 -17.97
CA THR A 269 18.50 9.43 -16.86
C THR A 269 19.64 10.43 -17.11
N GLY A 270 20.51 10.16 -18.09
CA GLY A 270 21.69 10.99 -18.41
C GLY A 270 21.43 12.15 -19.37
N ALA A 271 20.19 12.32 -19.85
CA ALA A 271 19.81 13.39 -20.76
C ALA A 271 18.97 14.47 -20.04
N PRO A 272 18.98 15.72 -20.53
CA PRO A 272 18.06 16.74 -20.07
C PRO A 272 16.60 16.35 -20.41
N CYS A 273 15.66 16.81 -19.60
CA CYS A 273 14.23 16.68 -19.89
C CYS A 273 13.83 17.72 -20.96
N LEU A 274 12.86 17.41 -21.82
CA LEU A 274 12.29 18.40 -22.76
C LEU A 274 11.56 19.51 -21.99
N TRP A 275 10.80 19.11 -20.98
CA TRP A 275 10.26 20.01 -19.97
C TRP A 275 10.20 19.31 -18.62
N SER A 276 10.29 20.09 -17.55
CA SER A 276 10.05 19.63 -16.19
C SER A 276 9.46 20.77 -15.36
N VAL A 277 8.22 20.59 -14.88
CA VAL A 277 7.55 21.61 -14.07
C VAL A 277 7.93 21.40 -12.60
N ARG A 278 9.03 22.01 -12.17
CA ARG A 278 9.56 21.89 -10.79
C ARG A 278 9.42 23.15 -9.94
N HIS A 279 8.96 24.25 -10.51
CA HIS A 279 8.86 25.52 -9.80
C HIS A 279 7.58 25.62 -8.96
N ALA A 280 7.70 26.07 -7.72
CA ALA A 280 6.56 26.36 -6.86
C ALA A 280 5.73 27.54 -7.45
N PRO A 281 4.39 27.51 -7.41
CA PRO A 281 3.53 26.48 -6.80
C PRO A 281 3.19 25.29 -7.73
N TRP A 282 3.56 25.39 -9.01
CA TRP A 282 3.18 24.42 -10.06
C TRP A 282 3.75 23.01 -9.87
N SER A 283 4.81 22.88 -9.08
CA SER A 283 5.40 21.59 -8.71
C SER A 283 4.40 20.61 -8.06
N ILE A 284 3.34 21.10 -7.43
CA ILE A 284 2.29 20.26 -6.81
C ILE A 284 1.04 20.20 -7.69
N TRP A 285 0.56 21.36 -8.13
CA TRP A 285 -0.72 21.46 -8.86
C TRP A 285 -0.67 20.83 -10.25
N PHE A 286 0.47 20.92 -10.95
CA PHE A 286 0.58 20.37 -12.31
C PHE A 286 0.63 18.84 -12.32
N PRO A 287 1.44 18.14 -11.49
CA PRO A 287 1.35 16.70 -11.37
C PRO A 287 -0.04 16.20 -10.92
N LEU A 288 -0.71 16.92 -10.02
CA LEU A 288 -2.07 16.59 -9.59
C LEU A 288 -3.06 16.68 -10.75
N LEU A 289 -2.97 17.72 -11.59
CA LEU A 289 -3.79 17.85 -12.79
C LEU A 289 -3.50 16.72 -13.80
N CYS A 290 -2.23 16.37 -14.01
CA CYS A 290 -1.86 15.25 -14.88
C CYS A 290 -2.45 13.94 -14.35
N PHE A 291 -2.38 13.70 -13.04
CA PHE A 291 -2.94 12.52 -12.39
C PHE A 291 -4.45 12.41 -12.57
N THR A 292 -5.19 13.50 -12.32
CA THR A 292 -6.66 13.49 -12.45
C THR A 292 -7.09 13.27 -13.89
N LEU A 293 -6.42 13.91 -14.85
CA LEU A 293 -6.75 13.70 -16.26
C LEU A 293 -6.39 12.28 -16.71
N HIS A 294 -5.25 11.74 -16.29
CA HIS A 294 -4.88 10.35 -16.59
C HIS A 294 -5.90 9.37 -16.02
N PHE A 295 -6.36 9.59 -14.79
CA PHE A 295 -7.41 8.77 -14.18
C PHE A 295 -8.70 8.80 -15.00
N ILE A 296 -9.14 9.99 -15.44
CA ILE A 296 -10.32 10.14 -16.30
C ILE A 296 -10.12 9.42 -17.64
N CYS A 297 -8.97 9.58 -18.28
CA CYS A 297 -8.65 8.89 -19.53
C CYS A 297 -8.71 7.37 -19.36
N TRP A 298 -8.10 6.80 -18.31
CA TRP A 298 -8.18 5.36 -18.06
C TRP A 298 -9.60 4.87 -17.76
N ALA A 299 -10.40 5.65 -17.03
CA ALA A 299 -11.81 5.33 -16.80
C ALA A 299 -12.60 5.29 -18.13
N ILE A 300 -12.35 6.25 -19.03
CA ILE A 300 -12.95 6.27 -20.37
C ILE A 300 -12.48 5.07 -21.20
N ILE A 301 -11.19 4.75 -21.20
CA ILE A 301 -10.63 3.58 -21.91
C ILE A 301 -11.30 2.29 -21.42
N CYS A 302 -11.37 2.08 -20.11
CA CYS A 302 -12.03 0.91 -19.53
C CYS A 302 -13.53 0.86 -19.87
N SER A 303 -14.21 2.00 -19.83
CA SER A 303 -15.63 2.10 -20.22
C SER A 303 -15.84 1.72 -21.68
N ILE A 304 -15.02 2.27 -22.58
CA ILE A 304 -15.01 1.93 -24.01
C ILE A 304 -14.74 0.43 -24.20
N LEU A 305 -13.77 -0.14 -23.50
CA LEU A 305 -13.46 -1.57 -23.56
C LEU A 305 -14.60 -2.48 -23.06
N MET A 306 -15.49 -1.97 -22.19
CA MET A 306 -16.68 -2.68 -21.76
C MET A 306 -17.85 -2.52 -22.75
N ILE A 307 -17.99 -1.33 -23.34
CA ILE A 307 -19.00 -1.04 -24.38
C ILE A 307 -18.71 -1.84 -25.64
N PHE A 308 -17.44 -1.92 -26.02
CA PHE A 308 -16.99 -2.84 -27.05
C PHE A 308 -16.97 -4.25 -26.47
N ASP A 309 -17.58 -5.20 -27.15
CA ASP A 309 -17.64 -6.60 -26.71
C ASP A 309 -16.22 -7.18 -26.52
N TYR A 310 -15.71 -7.13 -25.28
CA TYR A 310 -14.34 -7.50 -24.94
C TYR A 310 -13.98 -8.94 -25.35
N PRO A 311 -14.83 -9.95 -25.11
CA PRO A 311 -14.65 -11.29 -25.67
C PRO A 311 -14.50 -11.33 -27.19
N GLU A 312 -15.22 -10.48 -27.93
CA GLU A 312 -15.10 -10.38 -29.39
C GLU A 312 -13.77 -9.73 -29.81
N LEU A 313 -13.28 -8.76 -29.05
CA LEU A 313 -11.97 -8.13 -29.28
C LEU A 313 -10.83 -9.13 -29.08
N LEU A 314 -10.89 -9.95 -28.02
CA LEU A 314 -9.90 -10.98 -27.69
C LEU A 314 -9.89 -12.20 -28.62
N GLY A 315 -10.89 -12.39 -29.47
CA GLY A 315 -11.01 -13.61 -30.28
C GLY A 315 -11.81 -14.74 -29.63
N LEU A 316 -12.23 -14.60 -28.37
CA LEU A 316 -12.94 -15.66 -27.63
C LEU A 316 -14.32 -15.94 -28.22
N LYS A 317 -15.03 -14.90 -28.67
CA LYS A 317 -16.36 -15.04 -29.28
C LYS A 317 -16.30 -15.81 -30.60
N GLN A 318 -15.23 -15.64 -31.37
CA GLN A 318 -15.00 -16.34 -32.64
C GLN A 318 -14.85 -17.85 -32.39
N VAL A 319 -14.12 -18.23 -31.35
CA VAL A 319 -13.99 -19.64 -30.93
C VAL A 319 -15.34 -20.19 -30.43
N TYR A 320 -16.04 -19.42 -29.58
CA TYR A 320 -17.34 -19.81 -29.04
C TYR A 320 -18.40 -20.02 -30.14
N TYR A 321 -18.46 -19.13 -31.13
CA TYR A 321 -19.42 -19.23 -32.24
C TYR A 321 -19.11 -20.41 -33.16
N GLU A 322 -17.83 -20.71 -33.38
CA GLU A 322 -17.43 -21.90 -34.12
C GLU A 322 -17.89 -23.18 -33.41
N CYS A 323 -17.69 -23.27 -32.08
CA CYS A 323 -18.15 -24.41 -31.29
C CYS A 323 -19.68 -24.61 -31.33
N LEU A 324 -20.44 -23.55 -31.57
CA LEU A 324 -21.90 -23.58 -31.69
C LEU A 324 -22.40 -23.65 -33.13
N GLY A 325 -21.52 -23.59 -34.14
CA GLY A 325 -21.90 -23.57 -35.55
C GLY A 325 -22.62 -22.29 -36.01
N LEU A 326 -22.39 -21.17 -35.35
CA LEU A 326 -23.08 -19.88 -35.61
C LEU A 326 -22.37 -18.98 -36.64
N GLY A 327 -21.20 -19.38 -37.15
CA GLY A 327 -20.38 -18.63 -38.11
C GLY A 327 -19.66 -17.42 -37.51
N ASP A 328 -19.14 -16.51 -38.35
CA ASP A 328 -18.35 -15.36 -37.88
C ASP A 328 -19.21 -14.33 -37.12
N PRO A 329 -18.88 -13.95 -35.87
CA PRO A 329 -19.59 -12.91 -35.12
C PRO A 329 -19.76 -11.57 -35.88
N LEU A 330 -18.80 -11.23 -36.75
CA LEU A 330 -18.84 -9.99 -37.53
C LEU A 330 -19.95 -9.99 -38.60
N SER A 331 -20.31 -11.15 -39.16
CA SER A 331 -21.33 -11.23 -40.23
C SER A 331 -22.73 -10.89 -39.72
N HIS A 332 -22.96 -11.01 -38.42
CA HIS A 332 -24.24 -10.67 -37.77
C HIS A 332 -24.41 -9.16 -37.53
N LYS A 333 -23.37 -8.34 -37.73
CA LYS A 333 -23.44 -6.88 -37.57
C LYS A 333 -23.93 -6.19 -38.85
N SER A 334 -24.51 -5.00 -38.71
CA SER A 334 -24.97 -4.22 -39.87
C SER A 334 -23.80 -3.85 -40.81
N PRO A 335 -24.03 -3.71 -42.13
CA PRO A 335 -22.96 -3.43 -43.09
C PRO A 335 -22.24 -2.11 -42.80
N HIS A 336 -22.96 -1.09 -42.32
CA HIS A 336 -22.35 0.16 -41.88
C HIS A 336 -21.44 -0.02 -40.66
N ALA A 337 -21.84 -0.86 -39.70
CA ALA A 337 -21.01 -1.17 -38.54
C ALA A 337 -19.77 -1.99 -38.93
N GLN A 338 -19.90 -2.98 -39.81
CA GLN A 338 -18.77 -3.79 -40.32
C GLN A 338 -17.72 -2.91 -41.00
N ARG A 339 -18.16 -2.00 -41.89
CA ARG A 339 -17.27 -1.04 -42.56
C ARG A 339 -16.58 -0.13 -41.54
N PHE A 340 -17.35 0.46 -40.62
CA PHE A 340 -16.81 1.32 -39.58
C PHE A 340 -15.74 0.61 -38.73
N LEU A 341 -16.01 -0.61 -38.25
CA LEU A 341 -15.07 -1.42 -37.45
C LEU A 341 -13.82 -1.84 -38.24
N SER A 342 -13.90 -1.91 -39.57
CA SER A 342 -12.75 -2.22 -40.42
C SER A 342 -11.75 -1.05 -40.53
N HIS A 343 -12.24 0.19 -40.45
CA HIS A 343 -11.44 1.41 -40.60
C HIS A 343 -11.09 2.05 -39.24
N LEU A 344 -12.02 2.03 -38.28
CA LEU A 344 -11.81 2.51 -36.92
C LEU A 344 -11.55 1.31 -36.00
N ARG A 345 -10.30 0.81 -36.01
CA ARG A 345 -9.91 -0.34 -35.18
C ARG A 345 -9.97 -0.05 -33.68
N HIS A 346 -9.64 1.18 -33.27
CA HIS A 346 -9.51 1.54 -31.86
C HIS A 346 -10.07 2.95 -31.60
N PRO A 347 -11.16 3.08 -30.83
CA PRO A 347 -11.69 4.39 -30.41
C PRO A 347 -10.89 5.06 -29.27
N VAL A 348 -9.79 4.44 -28.83
CA VAL A 348 -9.00 4.83 -27.64
C VAL A 348 -7.86 5.82 -27.97
N CYS A 349 -7.75 6.26 -29.22
CA CYS A 349 -6.59 7.00 -29.68
C CYS A 349 -6.38 8.34 -28.97
N LEU A 350 -7.47 9.04 -28.67
CA LEU A 350 -7.42 10.35 -28.03
C LEU A 350 -6.94 10.21 -26.57
N GLU A 351 -7.54 9.28 -25.82
CA GLU A 351 -7.22 9.04 -24.43
C GLU A 351 -5.79 8.52 -24.27
N LEU A 352 -5.37 7.61 -25.15
CA LEU A 352 -3.98 7.13 -25.16
C LEU A 352 -3.00 8.25 -25.53
N GLY A 353 -3.35 9.12 -26.47
CA GLY A 353 -2.55 10.30 -26.83
C GLY A 353 -2.37 11.25 -25.65
N VAL A 354 -3.45 11.55 -24.92
CA VAL A 354 -3.38 12.37 -23.70
C VAL A 354 -2.46 11.72 -22.66
N VAL A 355 -2.62 10.42 -22.40
CA VAL A 355 -1.82 9.69 -21.40
C VAL A 355 -0.34 9.59 -21.78
N LEU A 356 0.00 9.54 -23.07
CA LEU A 356 1.39 9.49 -23.55
C LEU A 356 2.11 10.84 -23.44
N TRP A 357 1.41 11.96 -23.68
CA TRP A 357 2.02 13.28 -23.79
C TRP A 357 1.85 14.16 -22.54
N LEU A 358 0.78 13.99 -21.76
CA LEU A 358 0.52 14.83 -20.59
C LEU A 358 1.28 14.34 -19.35
N LEU A 359 2.60 14.56 -19.34
CA LEU A 359 3.46 14.17 -18.23
C LEU A 359 4.07 15.39 -17.53
N PRO A 360 4.22 15.36 -16.19
CA PRO A 360 4.76 16.49 -15.44
C PRO A 360 6.24 16.75 -15.73
N ALA A 361 6.96 15.72 -16.18
CA ALA A 361 8.29 15.82 -16.76
C ALA A 361 8.39 14.86 -17.96
N LEU A 362 8.86 15.36 -19.10
CA LEU A 362 9.02 14.56 -20.32
C LEU A 362 10.51 14.30 -20.58
N SER A 363 10.97 13.11 -20.23
CA SER A 363 12.33 12.62 -20.53
C SER A 363 12.45 12.14 -21.97
N LEU A 364 13.69 11.95 -22.43
CA LEU A 364 13.99 11.58 -23.81
C LEU A 364 13.42 10.20 -24.21
N ASP A 365 13.51 9.20 -23.34
CA ASP A 365 12.90 7.88 -23.58
C ASP A 365 11.37 7.98 -23.69
N ARG A 366 10.73 8.84 -22.90
CA ARG A 366 9.28 9.06 -22.96
C ARG A 366 8.86 9.81 -24.22
N LEU A 367 9.65 10.79 -24.65
CA LEU A 367 9.43 11.45 -25.93
C LEU A 367 9.52 10.44 -27.08
N LEU A 368 10.50 9.53 -27.05
CA LEU A 368 10.64 8.47 -28.03
C LEU A 368 9.42 7.54 -28.03
N LEU A 369 8.99 7.06 -26.85
CA LEU A 369 7.80 6.22 -26.70
C LEU A 369 6.52 6.92 -27.20
N ALA A 370 6.27 8.14 -26.73
CA ALA A 370 5.08 8.91 -27.08
C ALA A 370 5.05 9.26 -28.57
N GLY A 371 6.17 9.72 -29.12
CA GLY A 371 6.31 10.04 -30.54
C GLY A 371 6.07 8.83 -31.43
N THR A 372 6.78 7.72 -31.18
CA THR A 372 6.66 6.51 -32.01
C THR A 372 5.27 5.90 -31.96
N LEU A 373 4.66 5.74 -30.77
CA LEU A 373 3.31 5.20 -30.65
C LEU A 373 2.26 6.15 -31.24
N SER A 374 2.41 7.46 -31.09
CA SER A 374 1.48 8.44 -31.69
C SER A 374 1.56 8.43 -33.21
N THR A 375 2.77 8.42 -33.79
CA THR A 375 2.95 8.30 -35.24
C THR A 375 2.40 6.97 -35.75
N TYR A 376 2.67 5.87 -35.04
CA TYR A 376 2.13 4.56 -35.39
C TYR A 376 0.60 4.56 -35.42
N LEU A 377 -0.02 5.15 -34.39
CA LEU A 377 -1.47 5.22 -34.28
C LEU A 377 -2.11 6.11 -35.34
N ALA A 378 -1.46 7.25 -35.66
CA ALA A 378 -1.90 8.14 -36.72
C ALA A 378 -1.84 7.46 -38.09
N LEU A 379 -0.77 6.71 -38.39
CA LEU A 379 -0.63 5.95 -39.64
C LEU A 379 -1.59 4.77 -39.73
N ALA A 380 -1.95 4.16 -38.59
CA ALA A 380 -2.91 3.07 -38.53
C ALA A 380 -4.37 3.53 -38.70
N HIS A 381 -4.64 4.83 -38.61
CA HIS A 381 -5.98 5.39 -38.71
C HIS A 381 -6.29 5.85 -40.14
N SER A 382 -7.16 5.12 -40.84
CA SER A 382 -7.56 5.44 -42.22
C SER A 382 -9.07 5.61 -42.31
N LEU A 383 -9.60 6.71 -41.77
CA LEU A 383 -11.02 7.05 -41.92
C LEU A 383 -11.28 7.64 -43.32
N ASP A 384 -12.25 7.06 -44.02
CA ASP A 384 -12.71 7.60 -45.30
C ASP A 384 -13.85 8.62 -45.12
N LYS A 385 -14.11 9.42 -46.16
CA LYS A 385 -15.23 10.39 -46.19
C LYS A 385 -16.59 9.74 -45.91
N GLN A 386 -16.76 8.48 -46.29
CA GLN A 386 -18.01 7.73 -46.07
C GLN A 386 -18.23 7.38 -44.59
N ASP A 387 -17.17 7.03 -43.86
CA ASP A 387 -17.28 6.69 -42.44
C ASP A 387 -17.52 7.95 -41.59
N LEU A 388 -16.88 9.06 -41.97
CA LEU A 388 -17.15 10.37 -41.37
C LEU A 388 -18.62 10.78 -41.57
N ALA A 389 -19.15 10.63 -42.78
CA ALA A 389 -20.55 10.93 -43.06
C ALA A 389 -21.50 10.07 -42.22
N TYR A 390 -21.21 8.77 -42.08
CA TYR A 390 -21.97 7.86 -41.22
C TYR A 390 -21.96 8.31 -39.75
N LEU A 391 -20.78 8.67 -39.21
CA LEU A 391 -20.65 9.18 -37.84
C LEU A 391 -21.46 10.47 -37.63
N CYS A 392 -21.38 11.42 -38.56
CA CYS A 392 -22.16 12.66 -38.50
C CYS A 392 -23.67 12.39 -38.44
N VAL A 393 -24.16 11.45 -39.27
CA VAL A 393 -25.57 11.03 -39.24
C VAL A 393 -25.95 10.41 -37.90
N GLN A 394 -25.13 9.52 -37.35
CA GLN A 394 -25.40 8.90 -36.04
C GLN A 394 -25.38 9.90 -34.90
N ILE A 395 -24.42 10.84 -34.89
CA ILE A 395 -24.34 11.91 -33.90
C ILE A 395 -25.58 12.79 -33.98
N ASN A 396 -25.97 13.23 -35.18
CA ASN A 396 -27.19 14.04 -35.37
C ASN A 396 -28.45 13.30 -34.90
N ARG A 397 -28.58 12.01 -35.22
CA ARG A 397 -29.71 11.19 -34.75
C ARG A 397 -29.74 11.09 -33.22
N LYS A 398 -28.59 10.90 -32.58
CA LYS A 398 -28.50 10.87 -31.11
C LYS A 398 -28.80 12.23 -30.48
N MET A 399 -28.29 13.32 -31.05
CA MET A 399 -28.62 14.68 -30.59
C MET A 399 -30.12 14.97 -30.70
N GLN A 400 -30.77 14.51 -31.77
CA GLN A 400 -32.22 14.63 -31.92
C GLN A 400 -33.00 13.82 -30.87
N LEU A 401 -32.56 12.60 -30.56
CA LEU A 401 -33.17 11.78 -29.49
C LEU A 401 -32.99 12.42 -28.11
N LEU A 402 -31.83 13.01 -27.83
CA LEU A 402 -31.57 13.72 -26.57
C LEU A 402 -32.32 15.05 -26.49
N ALA A 403 -32.59 15.70 -27.63
CA ALA A 403 -33.34 16.94 -27.71
C ALA A 403 -34.86 16.73 -27.68
N GLN A 404 -35.36 15.50 -27.87
CA GLN A 404 -36.77 15.19 -27.68
C GLN A 404 -37.11 15.29 -26.18
N PRO A 405 -38.04 16.17 -25.77
CA PRO A 405 -38.48 16.21 -24.39
C PRO A 405 -39.11 14.85 -24.05
N HIS A 406 -38.78 14.29 -22.87
CA HIS A 406 -39.40 13.08 -22.33
C HIS A 406 -40.92 13.26 -22.23
N ARG A 407 -41.65 13.00 -23.32
CA ARG A 407 -43.11 12.87 -23.32
C ARG A 407 -43.44 11.48 -22.80
N GLY A 408 -43.43 11.34 -21.48
CA GLY A 408 -43.74 10.08 -20.83
C GLY A 408 -43.70 10.23 -19.32
N ILE A 409 -44.73 10.88 -18.77
CA ILE A 409 -45.27 10.75 -17.40
C ILE A 409 -46.59 11.54 -17.27
N ALA A 410 -46.92 12.47 -18.18
CA ALA A 410 -48.11 13.33 -18.05
C ALA A 410 -49.39 12.86 -18.77
N ASP A 411 -49.37 11.79 -19.59
CA ASP A 411 -50.55 11.38 -20.40
C ASP A 411 -51.30 10.14 -19.86
N ALA A 412 -50.95 9.66 -18.65
CA ALA A 412 -51.66 8.53 -18.01
C ALA A 412 -52.75 8.97 -17.02
N THR A 413 -52.90 10.26 -16.71
CA THR A 413 -53.86 10.75 -15.71
C THR A 413 -55.15 11.35 -16.27
N ASP A 414 -55.27 11.57 -17.58
CA ASP A 414 -56.44 12.28 -18.17
C ASP A 414 -57.41 11.39 -18.96
N ARG A 415 -57.31 10.05 -18.85
CA ARG A 415 -58.22 9.12 -19.54
C ARG A 415 -59.22 8.38 -18.67
N ASP A 416 -59.22 8.59 -17.35
CA ASP A 416 -60.15 7.89 -16.44
C ASP A 416 -61.28 8.78 -15.87
N GLY A 417 -61.44 10.00 -16.39
CA GLY A 417 -62.37 11.01 -15.84
C GLY A 417 -63.69 11.23 -16.59
N SER A 418 -63.96 10.55 -17.70
CA SER A 418 -65.15 10.85 -18.53
C SER A 418 -65.88 9.61 -19.01
N ASN A 419 -66.43 8.81 -18.09
CA ASN A 419 -67.53 7.88 -18.41
C ASN A 419 -68.26 7.37 -17.15
N HIS A 420 -68.89 8.26 -16.38
CA HIS A 420 -70.02 7.85 -15.54
C HIS A 420 -70.88 9.06 -15.12
N LYS A 421 -71.91 9.36 -15.92
CA LYS A 421 -73.17 9.95 -15.46
C LYS A 421 -74.24 9.83 -16.55
N GLU A 422 -74.87 8.66 -16.64
CA GLU A 422 -76.27 8.57 -17.06
C GLU A 422 -76.89 7.29 -16.49
N LYS A 423 -77.96 7.51 -15.70
CA LYS A 423 -78.86 6.59 -15.00
C LYS A 423 -78.41 5.97 -13.68
#